data_AF-A0A7Y7H6U3-F1
#
_entry.id   AF-A0A7Y7H6U3-F1
#
_cell.length_a   1.000
_cell.length_b   1.000
_cell.length_c   1.000
_cell.angle_alpha   90.00
_cell.angle_beta   90.00
_cell.angle_gamma   90.00
#
_symmetry.space_group_name_H-M   'P 1'
#
loop_
_entity.id
_entity.type
_entity.pdbx_description
1 polymer ?
#
loop_
_entity_poly.entity_id
_entity_poly.type
_entity_poly.pdbx_seq_one_letter_code
_entity_poly.pdbx_strand_id
1 'polypeptide(L)'
;MKFFTVDRAKTLNEGLTISLTNQDPYNIKLWSVDNLLEEGSLRKHIQRLYPEGLSHHGWYYLNQRHTHGTHPNFTHHMPIITEANIEHVRQAYFGSLTSRFQSIFACDSIEDAKKLRTQFRSEDSPIFELKTDNFQKCDMNWLFFGTQNITSSYLAHQYWEGKESPNPFWEYCIKLPVIIGDRIG
;
A
#
# COMPACT_ATOMS: atom_id res chain seq x y z
N MET A 1 -4.56 -13.89 -14.54
CA MET A 1 -3.12 -14.17 -14.31
C MET A 1 -2.91 -14.73 -12.90
N LYS A 2 -1.79 -15.41 -12.62
CA LYS A 2 -1.46 -15.97 -11.28
C LYS A 2 -0.39 -15.12 -10.60
N PHE A 3 -0.57 -14.85 -9.31
CA PHE A 3 0.33 -14.04 -8.47
C PHE A 3 0.52 -14.67 -7.09
N PHE A 4 1.45 -14.11 -6.32
CA PHE A 4 1.86 -14.60 -5.01
C PHE A 4 1.93 -13.45 -4.00
N THR A 5 1.14 -13.51 -2.93
CA THR A 5 1.15 -12.50 -1.87
C THR A 5 1.80 -13.05 -0.60
N VAL A 6 2.59 -12.20 0.08
CA VAL A 6 3.26 -12.54 1.34
C VAL A 6 2.43 -12.00 2.51
N ASP A 7 1.88 -12.91 3.32
CA ASP A 7 1.06 -12.57 4.48
C ASP A 7 1.92 -12.30 5.73
N ARG A 8 2.55 -11.13 5.76
CA ARG A 8 3.38 -10.70 6.91
C ARG A 8 2.57 -10.51 8.20
N ALA A 9 1.27 -10.26 8.07
CA ALA A 9 0.38 -10.08 9.21
C ALA A 9 -0.17 -11.41 9.77
N LYS A 10 -0.02 -12.51 9.03
CA LYS A 10 -0.55 -13.84 9.37
C LYS A 10 -2.08 -13.81 9.57
N THR A 11 -2.77 -13.15 8.65
CA THR A 11 -4.23 -12.92 8.67
C THR A 11 -5.00 -13.61 7.55
N LEU A 12 -4.30 -14.12 6.52
CA LEU A 12 -4.90 -14.72 5.35
C LEU A 12 -5.15 -16.22 5.56
N ASN A 13 -6.21 -16.72 4.93
CA ASN A 13 -6.55 -18.14 4.87
C ASN A 13 -7.00 -18.48 3.45
N GLU A 14 -6.84 -19.74 3.03
CA GLU A 14 -7.31 -20.22 1.72
C GLU A 14 -8.82 -20.01 1.58
N GLY A 15 -9.26 -19.56 0.39
CA GLY A 15 -10.66 -19.25 0.11
C GLY A 15 -11.18 -17.95 0.71
N LEU A 16 -10.38 -17.23 1.51
CA LEU A 16 -10.77 -15.93 2.07
C LEU A 16 -10.97 -14.91 0.94
N THR A 17 -12.09 -14.21 0.96
CA THR A 17 -12.30 -13.06 0.06
C THR A 17 -11.83 -11.79 0.76
N ILE A 18 -10.78 -11.17 0.23
CA ILE A 18 -10.34 -9.84 0.68
C ILE A 18 -11.14 -8.79 -0.08
N SER A 19 -11.82 -7.93 0.66
CA SER A 19 -12.66 -6.85 0.14
C SER A 19 -12.26 -5.51 0.77
N LEU A 20 -12.72 -4.42 0.16
CA LEU A 20 -12.67 -3.11 0.79
C LEU A 20 -13.66 -3.05 1.97
N THR A 21 -13.32 -2.26 2.99
CA THR A 21 -14.19 -1.99 4.14
C THR A 21 -14.27 -0.50 4.43
N ASN A 22 -15.47 -0.04 4.78
CA ASN A 22 -15.75 1.32 5.23
C ASN A 22 -15.54 1.51 6.74
N GLN A 23 -15.21 0.44 7.46
CA GLN A 23 -14.91 0.46 8.88
C GLN A 23 -13.44 0.09 9.10
N ASP A 24 -12.77 0.84 9.97
CA ASP A 24 -11.38 0.59 10.37
C ASP A 24 -11.30 -0.74 11.14
N PRO A 25 -10.68 -1.80 10.57
CA PRO A 25 -10.58 -3.09 11.22
C PRO A 25 -9.64 -3.09 12.43
N TYR A 26 -8.78 -2.08 12.55
CA TYR A 26 -7.85 -1.92 13.68
C TYR A 26 -8.43 -1.06 14.80
N ASN A 27 -9.57 -0.39 14.55
CA ASN A 27 -10.19 0.55 15.47
C ASN A 27 -9.19 1.59 16.01
N ILE A 28 -8.33 2.13 15.14
CA ILE A 28 -7.33 3.12 15.50
C ILE A 28 -8.04 4.45 15.75
N LYS A 29 -7.79 5.05 16.91
CA LYS A 29 -8.30 6.38 17.25
C LYS A 29 -7.65 7.44 16.37
N LEU A 30 -8.45 8.23 15.68
CA LEU A 30 -7.97 9.40 14.95
C LEU A 30 -7.75 10.56 15.93
N TRP A 31 -6.69 11.32 15.70
CA TRP A 31 -6.29 12.38 16.62
C TRP A 31 -7.08 13.64 16.35
N SER A 32 -7.86 14.05 17.34
CA SER A 32 -8.50 15.35 17.38
C SER A 32 -7.55 16.39 17.97
N VAL A 33 -7.76 17.65 17.58
CA VAL A 33 -7.14 18.82 18.21
C VAL A 33 -8.27 19.73 18.67
N ASP A 34 -8.31 20.02 19.97
CA ASP A 34 -9.37 20.85 20.56
C ASP A 34 -9.51 22.17 19.80
N ASN A 35 -10.75 22.53 19.46
CA ASN A 35 -11.11 23.72 18.68
C ASN A 35 -10.52 23.80 17.26
N LEU A 36 -9.94 22.73 16.71
CA LEU A 36 -9.34 22.73 15.37
C LEU A 36 -9.76 21.53 14.51
N LEU A 37 -9.72 20.32 15.08
CA LEU A 37 -9.89 19.09 14.31
C LEU A 37 -10.65 18.04 15.12
N GLU A 38 -11.82 17.64 14.62
CA GLU A 38 -12.62 16.59 15.24
C GLU A 38 -12.41 15.24 14.54
N GLU A 39 -12.38 14.17 15.32
CA GLU A 39 -12.28 12.79 14.79
C GLU A 39 -13.40 12.48 13.78
N GLY A 40 -14.64 12.91 14.04
CA GLY A 40 -15.76 12.71 13.14
C GLY A 40 -15.57 13.38 11.78
N SER A 41 -14.91 14.55 11.75
CA SER A 41 -14.59 15.27 10.51
C SER A 41 -13.53 14.54 9.69
N LEU A 42 -12.52 13.96 10.35
CA LEU A 42 -11.54 13.10 9.69
C LEU A 42 -12.19 11.85 9.09
N ARG A 43 -13.07 11.16 9.83
CA ARG A 43 -13.79 9.97 9.31
C ARG A 43 -14.61 10.30 8.06
N LYS A 44 -15.34 11.43 8.06
CA LYS A 44 -16.09 11.92 6.89
C LYS A 44 -15.16 12.23 5.71
N HIS A 45 -13.98 12.80 5.98
CA HIS A 45 -13.01 13.08 4.94
C HIS A 45 -12.48 11.81 4.27
N ILE A 46 -12.19 10.76 5.05
CA ILE A 46 -11.78 9.44 4.54
C ILE A 46 -12.87 8.87 3.62
N GLN A 47 -14.13 8.86 4.08
CA GLN A 47 -15.26 8.38 3.29
C GLN A 47 -15.47 9.17 2.00
N ARG A 48 -15.18 10.47 2.01
CA ARG A 48 -15.23 11.31 0.80
C ARG A 48 -14.16 10.93 -0.22
N LEU A 49 -12.94 10.62 0.24
CA LEU A 49 -11.82 10.25 -0.64
C LEU A 49 -11.94 8.81 -1.15
N TYR A 50 -12.44 7.90 -0.32
CA TYR A 50 -12.54 6.46 -0.60
C TYR A 50 -13.96 5.97 -0.32
N PRO A 51 -14.95 6.31 -1.16
CA PRO A 51 -16.36 5.96 -0.93
C PRO A 51 -16.62 4.44 -0.96
N GLU A 52 -15.80 3.69 -1.71
CA GLU A 52 -15.85 2.23 -1.77
C GLU A 52 -15.13 1.55 -0.58
N GLY A 53 -14.52 2.35 0.31
CA GLY A 53 -13.73 1.88 1.43
C GLY A 53 -12.26 1.64 1.09
N LEU A 54 -11.54 1.09 2.06
CA LEU A 54 -10.10 0.87 2.03
C LEU A 54 -9.77 -0.61 2.21
N SER A 55 -8.59 -1.02 1.75
CA SER A 55 -8.02 -2.32 2.08
C SER A 55 -7.51 -2.32 3.53
N HIS A 56 -7.19 -3.50 4.08
CA HIS A 56 -6.51 -3.59 5.38
C HIS A 56 -5.20 -2.79 5.39
N HIS A 57 -4.41 -2.88 4.32
CA HIS A 57 -3.21 -2.06 4.15
C HIS A 57 -3.53 -0.56 4.15
N GLY A 58 -4.58 -0.15 3.42
CA GLY A 58 -5.02 1.24 3.37
C GLY A 58 -5.38 1.79 4.74
N TRP A 59 -6.20 1.06 5.51
CA TRP A 59 -6.55 1.46 6.88
C TRP A 59 -5.33 1.59 7.78
N TYR A 60 -4.41 0.64 7.71
CA TYR A 60 -3.19 0.66 8.52
C TYR A 60 -2.35 1.91 8.22
N TYR A 61 -1.97 2.15 6.96
CA TYR A 61 -1.07 3.26 6.61
C TYR A 61 -1.72 4.63 6.68
N LEU A 62 -3.05 4.72 6.53
CA LEU A 62 -3.76 5.99 6.65
C LEU A 62 -3.92 6.43 8.11
N ASN A 63 -4.13 5.48 9.04
CA ASN A 63 -4.40 5.78 10.45
C ASN A 63 -3.18 5.64 11.35
N GLN A 64 -2.08 5.01 10.88
CA GLN A 64 -0.90 4.78 11.70
C GLN A 64 -0.29 6.09 12.21
N ARG A 65 -0.04 6.14 13.52
CA ARG A 65 0.65 7.26 14.16
C ARG A 65 2.15 7.13 13.95
N HIS A 66 2.76 8.15 13.37
CA HIS A 66 4.21 8.29 13.31
C HIS A 66 4.68 9.38 14.27
N THR A 67 5.27 8.97 15.38
CA THR A 67 5.97 9.84 16.35
C THR A 67 7.43 9.38 16.38
N HIS A 68 8.40 10.30 16.28
CA HIS A 68 9.88 10.17 16.10
C HIS A 68 10.35 10.44 14.64
N GLY A 69 11.41 11.18 14.32
CA GLY A 69 12.41 12.00 15.03
C GLY A 69 13.38 12.58 13.97
N THR A 70 13.94 13.77 14.17
CA THR A 70 14.77 14.48 13.17
C THR A 70 16.17 13.86 13.01
N HIS A 71 16.58 13.52 11.78
CA HIS A 71 17.98 13.26 11.41
C HIS A 71 18.43 14.24 10.30
N PRO A 72 19.68 14.74 10.27
CA PRO A 72 19.98 16.02 9.61
C PRO A 72 19.98 16.03 8.08
N ASN A 73 20.06 14.88 7.40
CA ASN A 73 20.22 14.84 5.93
C ASN A 73 19.29 13.84 5.21
N PHE A 74 18.48 13.08 5.96
CA PHE A 74 17.43 12.21 5.44
C PHE A 74 16.34 12.15 6.51
N THR A 75 15.11 12.52 6.17
CA THR A 75 13.97 11.99 6.91
C THR A 75 13.91 10.51 6.56
N HIS A 76 13.98 9.64 7.58
CA HIS A 76 13.80 8.20 7.43
C HIS A 76 12.66 7.89 6.46
N HIS A 77 12.68 6.74 5.79
CA HIS A 77 11.50 6.15 5.13
C HIS A 77 10.25 6.42 5.97
N MET A 78 9.54 7.50 5.69
CA MET A 78 8.34 7.93 6.41
C MET A 78 7.23 7.39 5.54
N PRO A 79 6.80 6.14 5.76
CA PRO A 79 5.96 5.45 4.80
C PRO A 79 4.67 6.23 4.57
N ILE A 80 4.18 6.93 5.60
CA ILE A 80 3.04 7.85 5.50
C ILE A 80 3.23 8.98 4.48
N ILE A 81 4.40 9.63 4.43
CA ILE A 81 4.64 10.74 3.49
C ILE A 81 4.82 10.18 2.09
N THR A 82 5.51 9.05 1.96
CA THR A 82 5.66 8.35 0.68
C THR A 82 4.28 7.93 0.13
N GLU A 83 3.46 7.24 0.91
CA GLU A 83 2.12 6.79 0.51
C GLU A 83 1.20 8.00 0.19
N ALA A 84 1.24 9.06 1.01
CA ALA A 84 0.45 10.26 0.74
C ALA A 84 0.87 10.97 -0.56
N ASN A 85 2.18 11.10 -0.82
CA ASN A 85 2.68 11.69 -2.05
C ASN A 85 2.28 10.86 -3.28
N ILE A 86 2.48 9.55 -3.20
CA ILE A 86 2.12 8.60 -4.25
C ILE A 86 0.62 8.68 -4.56
N GLU A 87 -0.23 8.64 -3.54
CA GLU A 87 -1.69 8.70 -3.74
C GLU A 87 -2.15 10.06 -4.28
N HIS A 88 -1.59 11.18 -3.83
CA HIS A 88 -1.97 12.49 -4.36
C HIS A 88 -1.58 12.65 -5.84
N VAL A 89 -0.41 12.15 -6.25
CA VAL A 89 -0.02 12.11 -7.66
C VAL A 89 -0.97 11.23 -8.47
N ARG A 90 -1.37 10.07 -7.92
CA ARG A 90 -2.39 9.20 -8.54
C ARG A 90 -3.70 9.95 -8.76
N GLN A 91 -4.22 10.61 -7.73
CA GLN A 91 -5.49 11.34 -7.79
C GLN A 91 -5.45 12.47 -8.83
N ALA A 92 -4.32 13.17 -8.93
CA ALA A 92 -4.16 14.30 -9.84
C ALA A 92 -3.97 13.89 -11.32
N TYR A 93 -3.22 12.82 -11.59
CA TYR A 93 -2.74 12.51 -12.95
C TYR A 93 -3.12 11.11 -13.45
N PHE A 94 -3.43 10.18 -12.54
CA PHE A 94 -3.66 8.76 -12.83
C PHE A 94 -4.95 8.24 -12.18
N GLY A 95 -6.00 9.07 -12.16
CA GLY A 95 -7.23 8.81 -11.40
C GLY A 95 -7.97 7.52 -11.77
N SER A 96 -7.72 6.97 -12.97
CA SER A 96 -8.26 5.68 -13.44
C SER A 96 -7.55 4.45 -12.85
N LEU A 97 -6.34 4.60 -12.30
CA LEU A 97 -5.59 3.52 -11.67
C LEU A 97 -6.10 3.26 -10.24
N THR A 98 -6.05 2.01 -9.79
CA THR A 98 -6.45 1.65 -8.43
C THR A 98 -5.49 2.25 -7.41
N SER A 99 -6.02 2.81 -6.32
CA SER A 99 -5.20 3.27 -5.21
C SER A 99 -4.48 2.11 -4.53
N ARG A 100 -3.24 2.35 -4.08
CA ARG A 100 -2.51 1.44 -3.17
C ARG A 100 -3.30 1.20 -1.88
N PHE A 101 -4.02 2.20 -1.39
CA PHE A 101 -4.89 2.08 -0.22
C PHE A 101 -6.15 1.23 -0.45
N GLN A 102 -6.43 0.86 -1.70
CA GLN A 102 -7.54 0.00 -2.09
C GLN A 102 -7.07 -1.31 -2.74
N SER A 103 -5.77 -1.61 -2.64
CA SER A 103 -5.13 -2.77 -3.26
C SER A 103 -4.66 -3.78 -2.22
N ILE A 104 -4.44 -5.01 -2.69
CA ILE A 104 -3.52 -6.00 -2.10
C ILE A 104 -2.31 -6.15 -3.02
N PHE A 105 -1.16 -6.46 -2.45
CA PHE A 105 0.11 -6.50 -3.20
C PHE A 105 0.60 -7.93 -3.39
N ALA A 106 1.19 -8.19 -4.56
CA ALA A 106 1.70 -9.49 -4.92
C ALA A 106 2.93 -9.41 -5.84
N CYS A 107 3.62 -10.53 -5.99
CA CYS A 107 4.65 -10.77 -7.00
C CYS A 107 4.09 -11.72 -8.08
N ASP A 108 4.68 -11.72 -9.28
CA ASP A 108 4.34 -12.65 -10.36
C ASP A 108 5.12 -13.98 -10.29
N SER A 109 6.12 -14.07 -9.40
CA SER A 109 6.86 -15.31 -9.14
C SER A 109 6.95 -15.62 -7.65
N ILE A 110 6.97 -16.91 -7.31
CA ILE A 110 7.20 -17.37 -5.92
C ILE A 110 8.60 -16.99 -5.44
N GLU A 111 9.58 -16.92 -6.33
CA GLU A 111 10.96 -16.55 -5.96
C GLU A 111 11.05 -15.07 -5.59
N ASP A 112 10.32 -14.18 -6.28
CA ASP A 112 10.26 -12.78 -5.88
C ASP A 112 9.44 -12.59 -4.59
N ALA A 113 8.39 -13.39 -4.35
CA ALA A 113 7.71 -13.41 -3.06
C ALA A 113 8.64 -13.86 -1.91
N LYS A 114 9.52 -14.85 -2.15
CA LYS A 114 10.55 -15.25 -1.18
C LYS A 114 11.60 -14.15 -0.97
N LYS A 115 12.05 -13.47 -2.04
CA LYS A 115 12.95 -12.31 -1.90
C LYS A 115 12.29 -11.20 -1.07
N LEU A 116 10.99 -10.93 -1.30
CA LEU A 116 10.21 -9.97 -0.52
C LEU A 116 10.19 -10.35 0.96
N ARG A 117 9.98 -11.64 1.29
CA ARG A 117 10.08 -12.12 2.69
C ARG A 117 11.40 -11.74 3.33
N THR A 118 12.52 -12.07 2.67
CA THR A 118 13.87 -11.78 3.17
C THR A 118 14.12 -10.28 3.31
N GLN A 119 13.72 -9.49 2.30
CA GLN A 119 13.88 -8.03 2.32
C GLN A 119 13.17 -7.40 3.53
N PHE A 120 11.99 -7.92 3.88
CA PHE A 120 11.20 -7.44 5.02
C PHE A 120 11.38 -8.25 6.31
N ARG A 121 12.40 -9.12 6.40
CA ARG A 121 12.74 -9.93 7.60
C ARG A 121 11.53 -10.71 8.13
N SER A 122 10.87 -11.40 7.22
CA SER A 122 9.57 -12.02 7.42
C SER A 122 9.53 -13.44 6.84
N GLU A 123 10.62 -14.18 6.99
CA GLU A 123 10.91 -15.49 6.38
C GLU A 123 9.81 -16.55 6.64
N ASP A 124 9.19 -16.50 7.82
CA ASP A 124 8.13 -17.43 8.24
C ASP A 124 6.70 -16.99 7.82
N SER A 125 6.57 -15.90 7.06
CA SER A 125 5.25 -15.32 6.72
C SER A 125 4.61 -16.04 5.56
N PRO A 126 3.44 -16.69 5.70
CA PRO A 126 2.83 -17.51 4.65
C PRO A 126 2.77 -16.85 3.26
N ILE A 127 2.95 -17.63 2.19
CA ILE A 127 2.72 -17.18 0.81
C ILE A 127 1.46 -17.86 0.28
N PHE A 128 0.58 -17.04 -0.29
CA PHE A 128 -0.65 -17.50 -0.91
C PHE A 128 -0.71 -17.12 -2.38
N GLU A 129 -1.40 -17.96 -3.15
CA GLU A 129 -1.71 -17.66 -4.54
C GLU A 129 -2.87 -16.67 -4.67
N LEU A 130 -2.83 -15.88 -5.75
CA LEU A 130 -3.94 -15.03 -6.18
C LEU A 130 -4.18 -15.24 -7.67
N LYS A 131 -5.44 -15.25 -8.10
CA LYS A 131 -5.82 -15.27 -9.52
C LYS A 131 -6.68 -14.05 -9.84
N THR A 132 -6.19 -13.22 -10.74
CA THR A 132 -6.88 -12.00 -11.19
C THR A 132 -6.32 -11.51 -12.51
N ASP A 133 -7.13 -10.78 -13.28
CA ASP A 133 -6.71 -10.01 -14.44
C ASP A 133 -6.78 -8.49 -14.18
N ASN A 134 -7.14 -8.09 -12.95
CA ASN A 134 -7.29 -6.69 -12.56
C ASN A 134 -6.17 -6.27 -11.61
N PHE A 135 -5.08 -5.78 -12.19
CA PHE A 135 -3.90 -5.36 -11.46
C PHE A 135 -3.18 -4.21 -12.17
N GLN A 136 -2.34 -3.50 -11.42
CA GLN A 136 -1.36 -2.56 -11.95
C GLN A 136 0.03 -3.07 -11.58
N LYS A 137 0.93 -3.11 -12.56
CA LYS A 137 2.33 -3.49 -12.36
C LYS A 137 3.15 -2.21 -12.12
N CYS A 138 3.83 -2.14 -10.99
CA CYS A 138 4.63 -0.99 -10.60
C CYS A 138 5.99 -1.45 -10.05
N ASP A 139 7.02 -0.65 -10.25
CA ASP A 139 8.35 -0.92 -9.68
C ASP A 139 8.46 -0.30 -8.28
N MET A 140 8.65 -1.14 -7.26
CA MET A 140 8.77 -0.71 -5.86
C MET A 140 9.96 0.21 -5.63
N ASN A 141 10.97 0.20 -6.50
CA ASN A 141 12.14 1.06 -6.36
C ASN A 141 11.81 2.56 -6.53
N TRP A 142 10.61 2.89 -7.00
CA TRP A 142 10.13 4.28 -7.04
C TRP A 142 9.40 4.73 -5.77
N LEU A 143 9.15 3.84 -4.80
CA LEU A 143 8.48 4.15 -3.53
C LEU A 143 9.41 4.84 -2.53
N PHE A 144 9.93 6.01 -2.92
CA PHE A 144 10.78 6.86 -2.09
C PHE A 144 10.23 8.28 -2.04
N PHE A 145 10.51 8.97 -0.93
CA PHE A 145 10.28 10.40 -0.81
C PHE A 145 11.64 11.10 -0.88
N GLY A 146 11.83 11.94 -1.91
CA GLY A 146 13.05 12.70 -2.09
C GLY A 146 13.17 13.82 -1.06
N THR A 147 14.40 14.31 -0.86
CA THR A 147 14.66 15.48 0.00
C THR A 147 14.21 16.80 -0.63
N GLN A 148 13.90 16.79 -1.92
CA GLN A 148 13.30 17.89 -2.66
C GLN A 148 11.93 17.47 -3.19
N ASN A 149 10.94 18.36 -3.11
CA ASN A 149 9.56 18.08 -3.54
C ASN A 149 9.48 17.63 -5.01
N ILE A 150 10.32 18.21 -5.88
CA ILE A 150 10.37 17.82 -7.30
C ILE A 150 10.82 16.36 -7.48
N THR A 151 11.75 15.89 -6.65
CA THR A 151 12.19 14.50 -6.67
C THR A 151 11.06 13.57 -6.24
N SER A 152 10.35 13.87 -5.15
CA SER A 152 9.19 13.06 -4.71
C SER A 152 8.12 12.99 -5.79
N SER A 153 7.78 14.13 -6.40
CA SER A 153 6.82 14.18 -7.51
C SER A 153 7.28 13.35 -8.71
N TYR A 154 8.55 13.47 -9.12
CA TYR A 154 9.11 12.69 -10.22
C TYR A 154 9.02 11.19 -9.95
N LEU A 155 9.45 10.73 -8.77
CA LEU A 155 9.43 9.32 -8.39
C LEU A 155 8.00 8.75 -8.39
N ALA A 156 7.03 9.52 -7.86
CA ALA A 156 5.64 9.12 -7.89
C ALA A 156 5.06 9.01 -9.31
N HIS A 157 5.48 9.88 -10.23
CA HIS A 157 5.15 9.73 -11.65
C HIS A 157 5.76 8.45 -12.23
N GLN A 158 7.05 8.18 -11.98
CA GLN A 158 7.69 6.95 -12.48
C GLN A 158 6.97 5.69 -11.99
N TYR A 159 6.54 5.69 -10.72
CA TYR A 159 5.77 4.60 -10.13
C TYR A 159 4.44 4.34 -10.87
N TRP A 160 3.61 5.39 -11.05
CA TRP A 160 2.30 5.25 -11.67
C TRP A 160 2.32 5.10 -13.20
N GLU A 161 3.36 5.59 -13.86
CA GLU A 161 3.62 5.31 -15.27
C GLU A 161 4.07 3.86 -15.52
N GLY A 162 4.39 3.10 -14.45
CA GLY A 162 4.89 1.73 -14.56
C GLY A 162 6.29 1.65 -15.18
N LYS A 163 7.11 2.70 -15.01
CA LYS A 163 8.48 2.74 -15.53
C LYS A 163 9.36 1.77 -14.77
N GLU A 164 10.32 1.16 -15.46
CA GLU A 164 11.34 0.34 -14.83
C GLU A 164 12.52 1.21 -14.35
N SER A 165 12.98 0.95 -13.14
CA SER A 165 14.30 1.40 -12.68
C SER A 165 15.40 0.48 -13.25
N PRO A 166 16.69 0.82 -13.12
CA PRO A 166 17.77 -0.04 -13.64
C PRO A 166 17.79 -1.47 -13.10
N ASN A 167 17.26 -1.71 -11.91
CA ASN A 167 17.19 -3.03 -11.27
C ASN A 167 15.81 -3.25 -10.64
N PRO A 168 14.74 -3.37 -11.45
CA PRO A 168 13.38 -3.23 -10.97
C PRO A 168 12.99 -4.34 -9.99
N PHE A 169 12.22 -3.97 -8.97
CA PHE A 169 11.55 -4.94 -8.11
C PHE A 169 10.04 -4.78 -8.28
N TRP A 170 9.44 -5.67 -9.06
CA TRP A 170 8.05 -5.55 -9.45
C TRP A 170 7.08 -5.90 -8.31
N GLU A 171 6.13 -5.02 -8.10
CA GLU A 171 4.94 -5.22 -7.28
C GLU A 171 3.70 -5.12 -8.15
N TYR A 172 2.73 -5.97 -7.86
CA TYR A 172 1.44 -6.01 -8.53
C TYR A 172 0.38 -5.52 -7.56
N CYS A 173 -0.12 -4.31 -7.79
CA CYS A 173 -1.26 -3.74 -7.07
C CYS A 173 -2.54 -4.38 -7.61
N ILE A 174 -3.08 -5.35 -6.88
CA ILE A 174 -4.28 -6.09 -7.26
C ILE A 174 -5.50 -5.34 -6.73
N LYS A 175 -6.44 -5.04 -7.63
CA LYS A 175 -7.72 -4.43 -7.27
C LYS A 175 -8.56 -5.41 -6.46
N LEU A 176 -9.17 -4.92 -5.38
CA LEU A 176 -10.11 -5.67 -4.56
C LEU A 176 -11.55 -5.58 -5.12
N PRO A 177 -12.41 -6.58 -4.88
CA PRO A 177 -12.15 -7.79 -4.09
C PRO A 177 -11.33 -8.86 -4.83
N VAL A 178 -10.64 -9.72 -4.06
CA VAL A 178 -9.94 -10.91 -4.59
C VAL A 178 -10.06 -12.09 -3.63
N ILE A 179 -10.02 -13.32 -4.17
CA ILE A 179 -10.05 -14.55 -3.38
C ILE A 179 -8.62 -15.06 -3.20
N ILE A 180 -8.25 -15.35 -1.95
CA ILE A 180 -7.00 -16.01 -1.59
C ILE A 180 -7.05 -17.48 -2.05
N GLY A 181 -6.06 -17.89 -2.82
CA GLY A 181 -5.90 -19.27 -3.27
C GLY A 181 -5.11 -20.11 -2.27
N ASP A 182 -4.45 -21.15 -2.78
CA ASP A 182 -3.71 -22.13 -1.98
C ASP A 182 -2.50 -21.48 -1.28
N ARG A 183 -2.17 -22.00 -0.10
CA ARG A 183 -0.92 -21.70 0.60
C ARG A 183 0.20 -22.56 0.00
N ILE A 184 1.29 -21.91 -0.40
CA ILE A 184 2.39 -22.58 -1.10
C ILE A 184 3.76 -22.40 -0.45
N GLY A 185 3.80 -21.76 0.72
CA GLY A 185 5.03 -21.56 1.50
C GLY A 185 4.82 -20.86 2.82
#